data_AF-A0A926SB65-F1
#
_entry.id   AF-A0A926SB65-F1
#
_cell.length_a   1.000
_cell.length_b   1.000
_cell.length_c   1.000
_cell.angle_alpha   90.00
_cell.angle_beta   90.00
_cell.angle_gamma   90.00
#
_symmetry.space_group_name_H-M   'P 1'
#
loop_
_entity.id
_entity.type
_entity.pdbx_description
1 polymer ?
#
loop_
_entity_poly.entity_id
_entity_poly.type
_entity_poly.pdbx_seq_one_letter_code
_entity_poly.pdbx_strand_id
1 'polypeptide(L)'
;MAITFCRLGYLVKNHCSEGVDIDIWHPSNSSSYSIEVKTTSKNTVQLGHKDVEDWEKKSREGYETAFAVLRIELLSDWIVVKTKGIPTGTILIGRLQGRAIPQLQEEVKGKFPEVLADYAPHILNKPQEDVLAYLDKCLEKEKKNSLARADERAFNISSCDRSFLKP
;
A
#
# COMPACT_ATOMS: atom_id res chain seq x y z
N MET A 1 -1.91 4.72 -4.16
CA MET A 1 -1.69 3.73 -3.09
C MET A 1 -0.24 3.73 -2.61
N ALA A 2 0.76 3.52 -3.48
CA ALA A 2 2.18 3.52 -3.08
C ALA A 2 2.62 4.78 -2.29
N ILE A 3 2.24 5.97 -2.78
CA ILE A 3 2.50 7.24 -2.06
C ILE A 3 1.87 7.26 -0.67
N THR A 4 0.67 6.68 -0.51
CA THR A 4 -0.01 6.56 0.79
C THR A 4 0.83 5.78 1.78
N PHE A 5 1.39 4.65 1.37
CA PHE A 5 2.28 3.86 2.22
C PHE A 5 3.58 4.60 2.57
N CYS A 6 4.17 5.36 1.64
CA CYS A 6 5.31 6.23 1.97
C CYS A 6 4.96 7.23 3.07
N ARG A 7 3.76 7.86 3.02
CA ARG A 7 3.32 8.81 4.04
C ARG A 7 2.95 8.17 5.38
N LEU A 8 2.54 6.90 5.35
CA LEU A 8 2.35 6.09 6.55
C LEU A 8 3.69 5.64 7.17
N GLY A 9 4.83 5.94 6.53
CA GLY A 9 6.17 5.61 7.04
C GLY A 9 6.69 4.25 6.60
N TYR A 10 6.01 3.60 5.64
CA TYR A 10 6.53 2.38 5.02
C TYR A 10 7.61 2.72 4.00
N LEU A 11 8.55 1.79 3.87
CA LEU A 11 9.38 1.68 2.69
C LEU A 11 8.61 0.93 1.62
N VAL A 12 8.74 1.37 0.38
CA VAL A 12 7.86 0.96 -0.72
C VAL A 12 8.69 0.60 -1.95
N LYS A 13 8.39 -0.57 -2.54
CA LYS A 13 8.83 -0.96 -3.87
C LYS A 13 7.59 -1.13 -4.74
N ASN A 14 7.48 -0.32 -5.79
CA ASN A 14 6.36 -0.34 -6.72
C ASN A 14 6.75 -1.13 -7.98
N HIS A 15 5.86 -1.98 -8.46
CA HIS A 15 6.06 -2.78 -9.66
C HIS A 15 5.03 -2.37 -10.71
N CYS A 16 5.43 -1.53 -11.66
CA CYS A 16 4.49 -0.93 -12.63
C CYS A 16 3.95 -1.93 -13.68
N SER A 17 4.57 -3.12 -13.83
CA SER A 17 4.22 -4.06 -14.90
C SER A 17 4.53 -5.54 -14.60
N GLU A 18 5.04 -5.88 -13.42
CA GLU A 18 5.54 -7.23 -13.11
C GLU A 18 5.13 -7.68 -11.70
N GLY A 19 4.39 -8.79 -11.63
CA GLY A 19 3.95 -9.37 -10.36
C GLY A 19 2.92 -8.51 -9.64
N VAL A 20 2.91 -8.63 -8.31
CA VAL A 20 2.03 -7.87 -7.41
C VAL A 20 2.42 -6.37 -7.42
N ASP A 21 1.43 -5.48 -7.42
CA ASP A 21 1.64 -4.04 -7.63
C ASP A 21 2.65 -3.37 -6.68
N ILE A 22 2.62 -3.71 -5.38
CA ILE A 22 3.39 -2.98 -4.35
C ILE A 22 3.94 -3.93 -3.29
N ASP A 23 5.25 -3.91 -3.04
CA ASP A 23 5.82 -4.44 -1.81
C ASP A 23 6.05 -3.30 -0.80
N ILE A 24 5.65 -3.51 0.46
CA ILE A 24 5.86 -2.56 1.56
C ILE A 24 6.47 -3.26 2.78
N TRP A 25 7.26 -2.52 3.55
CA TRP A 25 7.77 -2.97 4.84
C TRP A 25 7.99 -1.76 5.75
N HIS A 26 7.72 -1.92 7.04
CA HIS A 26 7.91 -0.85 8.01
C HIS A 26 9.24 -1.04 8.75
N PRO A 27 10.12 -0.03 8.86
CA PRO A 27 11.43 -0.19 9.51
C PRO A 27 11.37 -0.66 10.98
N SER A 28 10.28 -0.36 11.68
CA SER A 28 10.11 -0.69 13.10
C SER A 28 9.29 -1.96 13.37
N ASN A 29 8.80 -2.66 12.34
CA ASN A 29 8.11 -3.92 12.52
C ASN A 29 8.64 -4.97 11.53
N SER A 30 8.44 -6.25 11.84
CA SER A 30 8.90 -7.34 10.97
C SER A 30 7.90 -7.67 9.85
N SER A 31 6.83 -6.90 9.70
CA SER A 31 5.74 -7.21 8.76
C SER A 31 6.05 -6.58 7.40
N SER A 32 6.30 -7.44 6.41
CA SER A 32 6.38 -7.08 5.01
C SER A 32 5.13 -7.57 4.29
N TYR A 33 4.51 -6.68 3.50
CA TYR A 33 3.34 -7.01 2.70
C TYR A 33 3.65 -6.89 1.21
N SER A 34 3.11 -7.82 0.43
CA SER A 34 3.01 -7.70 -1.02
C SER A 34 1.53 -7.52 -1.37
N ILE A 35 1.19 -6.37 -1.97
CA ILE A 35 -0.17 -5.86 -2.09
C ILE A 35 -0.56 -5.71 -3.55
N GLU A 36 -1.57 -6.47 -3.96
CA GLU A 36 -2.27 -6.29 -5.24
C GLU A 36 -3.37 -5.24 -5.05
N VAL A 37 -3.46 -4.27 -5.95
CA VAL A 37 -4.35 -3.11 -5.82
C VAL A 37 -5.31 -3.06 -7.00
N LYS A 38 -6.61 -3.12 -6.73
CA LYS A 38 -7.66 -2.95 -7.75
C LYS A 38 -8.62 -1.85 -7.39
N THR A 39 -9.26 -1.31 -8.43
CA THR A 39 -10.40 -0.40 -8.29
C THR A 39 -11.60 -1.01 -9.00
N THR A 40 -12.81 -0.73 -8.51
CA THR A 40 -14.04 -1.23 -9.11
C THR A 40 -15.22 -0.32 -8.77
N SER A 41 -16.13 -0.11 -9.72
CA SER A 41 -17.42 0.54 -9.46
C SER A 41 -18.55 -0.48 -9.18
N LYS A 42 -18.22 -1.78 -9.15
CA LYS A 42 -19.15 -2.88 -8.91
C LYS A 42 -19.00 -3.43 -7.50
N ASN A 43 -19.96 -4.23 -7.06
CA ASN A 43 -19.88 -4.99 -5.80
C ASN A 43 -19.01 -6.24 -5.93
N THR A 44 -18.39 -6.43 -7.08
CA THR A 44 -17.53 -7.57 -7.40
C THR A 44 -16.18 -7.11 -7.93
N VAL A 45 -15.21 -8.00 -7.82
CA VAL A 45 -13.89 -7.86 -8.42
C VAL A 45 -13.50 -9.16 -9.11
N GLN A 46 -12.78 -9.05 -10.22
CA GLN A 46 -12.29 -10.20 -10.97
C GLN A 46 -10.85 -10.49 -10.58
N LEU A 47 -10.59 -11.74 -10.19
CA LEU A 47 -9.25 -12.25 -9.94
C LEU A 47 -8.88 -13.30 -10.99
N GLY A 48 -7.73 -13.11 -11.62
CA GLY A 48 -7.17 -14.04 -12.59
C GLY A 48 -6.30 -15.10 -11.92
N HIS A 49 -5.91 -16.12 -12.70
CA HIS A 49 -4.92 -17.11 -12.26
C HIS A 49 -3.57 -16.46 -11.95
N LYS A 50 -3.15 -15.50 -12.78
CA LYS A 50 -1.92 -14.74 -12.57
C LYS A 50 -1.86 -14.06 -11.19
N ASP A 51 -2.97 -13.44 -10.75
CA ASP A 51 -3.04 -12.77 -9.45
C ASP A 51 -2.71 -13.76 -8.30
N VAL A 52 -3.30 -14.97 -8.35
CA VAL A 52 -3.09 -16.01 -7.34
C VAL A 52 -1.66 -16.58 -7.40
N GLU A 53 -1.14 -16.83 -8.61
CA GLU A 53 0.24 -17.30 -8.80
C GLU A 53 1.27 -16.30 -8.26
N ASP A 54 1.06 -15.01 -8.52
CA ASP A 54 1.93 -13.93 -8.05
C ASP A 54 1.87 -13.81 -6.51
N TRP A 55 0.70 -14.01 -5.89
CA TRP A 55 0.58 -14.10 -4.43
C TRP A 55 1.33 -15.30 -3.86
N GLU A 56 1.18 -16.49 -4.44
CA GLU A 56 1.89 -17.68 -3.97
C GLU A 56 3.40 -17.51 -4.07
N LYS A 57 3.88 -16.89 -5.17
CA LYS A 57 5.28 -16.56 -5.34
C LYS A 57 5.78 -15.63 -4.23
N LYS A 58 5.07 -14.53 -3.96
CA LYS A 58 5.43 -13.57 -2.90
C LYS A 58 5.39 -14.18 -1.50
N SER A 59 4.44 -15.07 -1.25
CA SER A 59 4.39 -15.81 0.01
C SER A 59 5.61 -16.72 0.19
N ARG A 60 6.10 -17.37 -0.87
CA ARG A 60 7.35 -18.15 -0.84
C ARG A 60 8.60 -17.28 -0.63
N GLU A 61 8.55 -16.01 -1.06
CA GLU A 61 9.59 -15.01 -0.80
C GLU A 61 9.54 -14.44 0.65
N GLY A 62 8.57 -14.87 1.46
CA GLY A 62 8.43 -14.49 2.87
C GLY A 62 7.52 -13.29 3.14
N TYR A 63 6.81 -12.77 2.12
CA TYR A 63 5.86 -11.68 2.31
C TYR A 63 4.50 -12.19 2.80
N GLU A 64 3.83 -11.39 3.63
CA GLU A 64 2.38 -11.51 3.78
C GLU A 64 1.69 -10.94 2.55
N THR A 65 0.83 -11.72 1.90
CA THR A 65 0.15 -11.27 0.69
C THR A 65 -1.20 -10.65 1.02
N ALA A 66 -1.42 -9.46 0.49
CA ALA A 66 -2.62 -8.67 0.69
C ALA A 66 -3.24 -8.26 -0.64
N PHE A 67 -4.55 -8.06 -0.61
CA PHE A 67 -5.32 -7.54 -1.73
C PHE A 67 -6.10 -6.33 -1.25
N ALA A 68 -5.86 -5.20 -1.90
CA ALA A 68 -6.50 -3.93 -1.62
C ALA A 68 -7.46 -3.57 -2.76
N VAL A 69 -8.73 -3.35 -2.42
CA VAL A 69 -9.74 -2.93 -3.39
C VAL A 69 -10.35 -1.61 -2.96
N LEU A 70 -10.31 -0.63 -3.87
CA LEU A 70 -11.12 0.58 -3.74
C LEU A 70 -12.44 0.38 -4.49
N ARG A 71 -13.54 0.39 -3.74
CA ARG A 71 -14.88 0.45 -4.34
C ARG A 71 -15.24 1.90 -4.59
N ILE A 72 -15.39 2.28 -5.86
CA ILE A 72 -15.72 3.65 -6.29
C ILE A 72 -17.24 3.80 -6.23
N GLU A 73 -17.72 4.38 -5.14
CA GLU A 73 -19.12 4.74 -4.90
C GLU A 73 -19.25 6.03 -4.08
N LEU A 74 -20.48 6.48 -3.79
CA LEU A 74 -20.73 7.72 -3.02
C LEU A 74 -19.97 7.72 -1.68
N LEU A 75 -19.86 6.55 -1.05
CA LEU A 75 -19.07 6.30 0.16
C LEU A 75 -17.92 5.34 -0.18
N SER A 76 -17.02 5.79 -1.06
CA SER A 76 -15.88 4.98 -1.48
C SER A 76 -15.06 4.53 -0.27
N ASP A 77 -14.75 3.24 -0.19
CA ASP A 77 -13.99 2.67 0.91
C ASP A 77 -12.90 1.72 0.40
N TRP A 78 -11.80 1.66 1.15
CA TRP A 78 -10.72 0.72 0.93
C TRP A 78 -10.98 -0.55 1.74
N ILE A 79 -10.90 -1.68 1.06
CA ILE A 79 -10.95 -3.00 1.69
C ILE A 79 -9.59 -3.64 1.49
N VAL A 80 -8.89 -3.94 2.58
CA VAL A 80 -7.54 -4.52 2.54
C VAL A 80 -7.56 -5.85 3.27
N VAL A 81 -7.29 -6.94 2.54
CA VAL A 81 -7.54 -8.31 3.03
C VAL A 81 -6.36 -9.24 2.79
N LYS A 82 -6.22 -10.29 3.61
CA LYS A 82 -5.26 -11.37 3.38
C LYS A 82 -5.68 -12.22 2.18
N THR A 83 -4.73 -12.58 1.32
CA THR A 83 -5.06 -13.30 0.08
C THR A 83 -5.15 -14.82 0.21
N LYS A 84 -4.56 -15.40 1.27
CA LYS A 84 -4.51 -16.85 1.49
C LYS A 84 -5.90 -17.50 1.38
N GLY A 85 -6.14 -18.29 0.33
CA GLY A 85 -7.41 -19.01 0.13
C GLY A 85 -8.54 -18.17 -0.46
N ILE A 86 -8.23 -17.03 -1.09
CA ILE A 86 -9.14 -16.36 -2.03
C ILE A 86 -9.07 -17.12 -3.37
N PRO A 87 -10.20 -17.58 -3.94
CA PRO A 87 -10.19 -18.30 -5.22
C PRO A 87 -10.02 -17.36 -6.42
N THR A 88 -9.76 -17.90 -7.60
CA THR A 88 -9.88 -17.13 -8.85
C THR A 88 -11.35 -16.90 -9.22
N GLY A 89 -11.61 -15.95 -10.12
CA GLY A 89 -12.94 -15.67 -10.66
C GLY A 89 -13.56 -14.37 -10.15
N THR A 90 -14.88 -14.26 -10.30
CA THR A 90 -15.65 -13.10 -9.83
C THR A 90 -15.97 -13.24 -8.35
N ILE A 91 -15.49 -12.31 -7.53
CA ILE A 91 -15.67 -12.35 -6.08
C ILE A 91 -16.53 -11.19 -5.63
N LEU A 92 -17.53 -11.48 -4.79
CA LEU A 92 -18.30 -10.46 -4.09
C LEU A 92 -17.43 -9.78 -3.02
N ILE A 93 -17.31 -8.47 -3.07
CA ILE A 93 -16.49 -7.67 -2.16
C ILE A 93 -16.86 -7.92 -0.70
N GLY A 94 -18.16 -8.06 -0.38
CA GLY A 94 -18.61 -8.38 0.99
C GLY A 94 -18.04 -9.69 1.56
N ARG A 95 -17.71 -10.68 0.71
CA ARG A 95 -17.07 -11.93 1.15
C ARG A 95 -15.61 -11.75 1.54
N LEU A 96 -14.98 -10.66 1.11
CA LEU A 96 -13.59 -10.36 1.44
C LEU A 96 -13.46 -9.79 2.86
N GLN A 97 -14.51 -9.16 3.41
CA GLN A 97 -14.45 -8.47 4.71
C GLN A 97 -14.05 -9.37 5.88
N GLY A 98 -14.42 -10.65 5.86
CA GLY A 98 -13.99 -11.61 6.89
C GLY A 98 -12.48 -11.92 6.91
N ARG A 99 -11.73 -11.37 5.94
CA ARG A 99 -10.27 -11.55 5.78
C ARG A 99 -9.52 -10.23 5.91
N ALA A 100 -10.18 -9.18 6.39
CA ALA A 100 -9.60 -7.86 6.55
C ALA A 100 -8.29 -7.90 7.36
N ILE A 101 -7.37 -7.01 7.01
CA ILE A 101 -6.20 -6.65 7.81
C ILE A 101 -6.55 -5.30 8.45
N PRO A 102 -7.17 -5.27 9.65
CA PRO A 102 -7.83 -4.07 10.14
C PRO A 102 -6.88 -2.89 10.28
N GLN A 103 -5.66 -3.14 10.79
CA GLN A 103 -4.64 -2.10 10.91
C GLN A 103 -4.34 -1.44 9.55
N LEU A 104 -3.96 -2.24 8.55
CA LEU A 104 -3.57 -1.73 7.24
C LEU A 104 -4.75 -1.04 6.54
N GLN A 105 -5.96 -1.57 6.72
CA GLN A 105 -7.17 -0.96 6.18
C GLN A 105 -7.46 0.42 6.80
N GLU A 106 -7.42 0.54 8.13
CA GLU A 106 -7.67 1.81 8.82
C GLU A 106 -6.59 2.86 8.51
N GLU A 107 -5.33 2.45 8.45
CA GLU A 107 -4.22 3.33 8.06
C GLU A 107 -4.40 3.88 6.64
N VAL A 108 -4.71 3.01 5.68
CA VAL A 108 -4.99 3.41 4.28
C VAL A 108 -6.22 4.31 4.24
N LYS A 109 -7.31 3.94 4.92
CA LYS A 109 -8.56 4.72 4.95
C LYS A 109 -8.34 6.12 5.51
N GLY A 110 -7.54 6.25 6.56
CA GLY A 110 -7.21 7.54 7.16
C GLY A 110 -6.31 8.40 6.27
N LYS A 111 -5.30 7.81 5.61
CA LYS A 111 -4.27 8.57 4.90
C LYS A 111 -4.53 8.79 3.40
N PHE A 112 -5.22 7.87 2.74
CA PHE A 112 -5.43 7.93 1.29
C PHE A 112 -6.19 9.19 0.84
N PRO A 113 -7.25 9.66 1.52
CA PRO A 113 -7.96 10.88 1.11
C PRO A 113 -7.07 12.13 1.12
N GLU A 114 -6.18 12.26 2.10
CA GLU A 114 -5.21 13.38 2.16
C GLU A 114 -4.23 13.33 0.97
N VAL A 115 -3.72 12.13 0.64
CA VAL A 115 -2.88 11.94 -0.54
C VAL A 115 -3.64 12.32 -1.80
N LEU A 116 -4.88 11.88 -1.93
CA LEU A 116 -5.69 12.21 -3.10
C LEU A 116 -5.91 13.72 -3.20
N ALA A 117 -6.21 14.41 -2.10
CA ALA A 117 -6.39 15.86 -2.08
C ALA A 117 -5.13 16.62 -2.55
N ASP A 118 -3.95 16.16 -2.16
CA ASP A 118 -2.68 16.79 -2.54
C ASP A 118 -2.34 16.59 -4.02
N TYR A 119 -2.56 15.39 -4.56
CA TYR A 119 -2.10 15.05 -5.92
C TYR A 119 -3.17 15.16 -7.00
N ALA A 120 -4.45 14.99 -6.68
CA ALA A 120 -5.54 15.01 -7.66
C ALA A 120 -5.59 16.31 -8.49
N PRO A 121 -5.45 17.53 -7.91
CA PRO A 121 -5.45 18.76 -8.71
C PRO A 121 -4.36 18.79 -9.77
N HIS A 122 -3.19 18.20 -9.47
CA HIS A 122 -2.08 18.14 -10.43
C HIS A 122 -2.26 17.05 -11.47
N ILE A 123 -2.86 15.92 -11.11
CA ILE A 123 -3.16 14.81 -12.04
C ILE A 123 -4.23 15.24 -13.05
N LEU A 124 -5.32 15.87 -12.58
CA LEU A 124 -6.44 16.27 -13.42
C LEU A 124 -6.10 17.37 -14.43
N ASN A 125 -5.03 18.13 -14.18
CA ASN A 125 -4.54 19.18 -15.07
C ASN A 125 -3.40 18.73 -15.99
N LYS A 126 -3.12 17.42 -16.08
CA LYS A 126 -2.06 16.87 -16.92
C LYS A 126 -2.62 16.13 -18.13
N PRO A 127 -1.91 16.19 -19.28
CA PRO A 127 -2.13 15.24 -20.36
C PRO A 127 -2.00 13.81 -19.85
N GLN A 128 -2.85 12.91 -20.34
CA GLN A 128 -2.93 11.53 -19.85
C GLN A 128 -1.58 10.79 -19.97
N GLU A 129 -0.85 11.04 -21.05
CA GLU A 129 0.47 10.51 -21.33
C GLU A 129 1.54 10.92 -20.31
N ASP A 130 1.36 12.06 -19.64
CA ASP A 130 2.31 12.61 -18.66
C ASP A 130 2.00 12.20 -17.22
N VAL A 131 0.79 11.66 -16.96
CA VAL A 131 0.33 11.35 -15.60
C VAL A 131 1.24 10.34 -14.92
N LEU A 132 1.62 9.27 -15.61
CA LEU A 132 2.49 8.23 -15.02
C LEU A 132 3.87 8.78 -14.66
N ALA A 133 4.51 9.49 -15.59
CA ALA A 133 5.83 10.11 -15.34
C ALA A 133 5.78 11.13 -14.19
N TYR A 134 4.68 11.86 -14.04
CA TYR A 134 4.46 12.74 -12.90
C TYR A 134 4.31 11.98 -11.58
N LEU A 135 3.49 10.92 -11.56
CA LEU A 135 3.27 10.09 -10.38
C LEU A 135 4.54 9.36 -9.93
N ASP A 136 5.37 8.89 -10.86
CA ASP A 136 6.67 8.29 -10.56
C ASP A 136 7.59 9.29 -9.87
N LYS A 137 7.69 10.52 -10.39
CA LYS A 137 8.47 11.59 -9.74
C LYS A 137 7.95 11.90 -8.33
N CYS A 138 6.64 11.91 -8.14
CA CYS A 138 6.03 12.14 -6.83
C CYS A 138 6.33 10.99 -5.86
N LEU A 139 6.24 9.75 -6.33
CA LEU A 139 6.58 8.57 -5.54
C LEU A 139 8.05 8.57 -5.12
N GLU A 140 8.98 8.87 -6.03
CA GLU A 140 10.41 8.95 -5.70
C GLU A 140 10.71 10.04 -4.66
N LYS A 141 10.03 11.18 -4.75
CA LYS A 141 10.11 12.23 -3.71
C LYS A 141 9.61 11.72 -2.35
N GLU A 142 8.46 11.04 -2.33
CA GLU A 142 7.87 10.54 -1.08
C GLU A 142 8.67 9.38 -0.47
N LYS A 143 9.28 8.51 -1.28
CA LYS A 143 10.24 7.50 -0.80
C LYS A 143 11.42 8.14 -0.08
N LYS A 144 12.03 9.18 -0.65
CA LYS A 144 13.14 9.93 -0.03
C LYS A 144 12.72 10.58 1.30
N ASN A 145 11.53 11.16 1.35
CA ASN A 145 11.00 11.75 2.57
C ASN A 145 10.70 10.69 3.65
N SER A 146 10.18 9.52 3.24
CA SER A 146 9.92 8.40 4.16
C SER A 146 11.21 7.91 4.81
N LEU A 147 12.27 7.74 4.00
CA LEU A 147 13.61 7.35 4.49
C LEU A 147 14.18 8.36 5.47
N ALA A 148 14.15 9.66 5.14
CA ALA A 148 14.65 10.70 6.04
C ALA A 148 13.93 10.71 7.40
N ARG A 149 12.60 10.53 7.41
CA ARG A 149 11.81 10.43 8.65
C ARG A 149 12.14 9.17 9.45
N ALA A 150 12.46 8.06 8.77
CA ALA A 150 12.87 6.83 9.43
C ALA A 150 14.23 6.98 10.12
N ASP A 151 15.19 7.63 9.45
CA ASP A 151 16.52 7.91 9.97
C ASP A 151 16.48 8.86 11.18
N GLU A 152 15.68 9.93 11.11
CA GLU A 152 15.46 10.85 12.24
C GLU A 152 14.85 10.14 13.45
N ARG A 153 13.89 9.23 13.24
CA ARG A 153 13.29 8.43 14.32
C ARG A 153 14.31 7.47 14.93
N ALA A 154 15.13 6.80 14.13
CA ALA A 154 16.19 5.92 14.62
C ALA A 154 17.25 6.69 15.44
N PHE A 155 17.63 7.89 14.99
CA PHE A 155 18.55 8.77 15.72
C PHE A 155 17.96 9.25 17.07
N ASN A 156 16.68 9.62 17.09
CA ASN A 156 16.00 10.05 18.31
C ASN A 156 15.81 8.91 19.33
N ILE A 157 15.59 7.67 18.88
CA ILE A 157 15.55 6.51 19.77
C ILE A 157 16.94 6.21 20.35
N SER A 158 17.99 6.20 19.51
CA SER A 158 19.37 5.95 19.95
C SER A 158 19.91 7.02 20.92
N SER A 159 19.45 8.26 20.81
CA SER A 159 19.84 9.35 21.72
C SER A 159 19.08 9.31 23.04
N CYS A 160 17.81 8.89 23.05
CA CYS A 160 17.06 8.61 24.29
C CYS A 160 17.66 7.47 25.11
N ASP A 161 18.11 6.37 24.48
CA ASP A 161 18.73 5.24 25.19
C ASP A 161 20.07 5.61 25.87
N ARG A 162 20.79 6.62 25.35
CA ARG A 162 22.03 7.11 25.99
C ARG A 162 21.78 8.03 27.18
N SER A 163 20.55 8.52 27.38
CA SER A 163 20.22 9.38 28.52
C SER A 163 19.97 8.62 29.83
N PHE A 164 19.83 7.29 29.77
CA PHE A 164 19.68 6.40 30.95
C PHE A 164 20.99 5.74 31.40
N LEU A 165 22.10 5.99 30.72
CA LEU A 165 23.44 5.56 31.13
C LEU A 165 24.30 6.79 31.45
N LYS A 166 24.03 7.38 32.61
CA LYS A 166 25.06 8.15 33.33
C LYS A 166 25.27 7.51 34.70
N PRO A 167 26.53 7.26 35.11
CA PRO A 167 26.84 6.72 36.42
C PRO A 167 26.46 7.68 37.55
#